data_AF-A0A1F4MT54-F1
#
_entry.id   AF-A0A1F4MT54-F1
#
_cell.length_a   1.000
_cell.length_b   1.000
_cell.length_c   1.000
_cell.angle_alpha   90.00
_cell.angle_beta   90.00
_cell.angle_gamma   90.00
#
_symmetry.space_group_name_H-M   'P 1'
#
loop_
_entity.id
_entity.type
_entity.pdbx_description
1 polymer ?
#
loop_
_entity_poly.entity_id
_entity_poly.type
_entity_poly.pdbx_seq_one_letter_code
_entity_poly.pdbx_strand_id
1 'polypeptide(L)'
;MIDITLANFESDLIQASLQQPVLLDIWAEWCGPCKALGPVLEQLETEYAGRFLLAKVNADEQQEITSQLSQMFGVRSIPFCVMFVGGQPVDGFVGALPAEKIREFLDKHVPGEGEIVSELETLEAEQLAESGDTETALAKLEDALAKDPGNDEARYDLIKLLLAEGALEGAQAIFAPIADRATGLLAEQRVNAFARYIDALAAARQGRSPAELSAAIDANKRDFGARFELAQVFFASGHFTEAMDELLEIIMRDKGWSDELARKTYVAILEVMSKPQPKPIPAKAAAAVAGAEGKPQLEIAGKVAVTANDPVVDKYRRKLSSALF
;
A
#
# COMPACT_ATOMS: atom_id res chain seq x y z
N MET A 1 12.62 5.05 -23.65
CA MET A 1 11.93 5.84 -24.69
C MET A 1 10.99 5.02 -25.57
N ILE A 2 9.71 5.40 -25.60
CA ILE A 2 8.65 4.84 -26.45
C ILE A 2 7.90 5.99 -27.13
N ASP A 3 7.60 5.87 -28.43
CA ASP A 3 6.72 6.81 -29.13
C ASP A 3 5.26 6.39 -28.96
N ILE A 4 4.45 7.30 -28.44
CA ILE A 4 3.03 7.11 -28.17
C ILE A 4 2.22 7.54 -29.40
N THR A 5 1.30 6.66 -29.76
CA THR A 5 0.29 6.79 -30.80
C THR A 5 -1.06 6.43 -30.23
N LEU A 6 -2.14 6.73 -30.95
CA LEU A 6 -3.47 6.31 -30.53
C LEU A 6 -3.59 4.77 -30.34
N ALA A 7 -2.84 3.98 -31.11
CA ALA A 7 -2.90 2.52 -31.05
C ALA A 7 -2.28 1.91 -29.79
N ASN A 8 -1.24 2.54 -29.23
CA ASN A 8 -0.53 2.05 -28.04
C ASN A 8 -0.69 2.96 -26.82
N PHE A 9 -1.51 4.01 -26.90
CA PHE A 9 -1.79 4.91 -25.78
C PHE A 9 -2.27 4.15 -24.53
N GLU A 10 -3.22 3.23 -24.70
CA GLU A 10 -3.74 2.44 -23.58
C GLU A 10 -2.65 1.55 -22.96
N SER A 11 -1.93 0.76 -23.76
CA SER A 11 -0.96 -0.22 -23.25
C SER A 11 0.31 0.44 -22.70
N ASP A 12 0.89 1.38 -23.46
CA ASP A 12 2.26 1.83 -23.26
C ASP A 12 2.33 3.11 -22.42
N LEU A 13 1.19 3.78 -22.20
CA LEU A 13 1.09 4.94 -21.31
C LEU A 13 0.18 4.66 -20.12
N ILE A 14 -1.10 4.34 -20.35
CA ILE A 14 -2.07 4.20 -19.26
C ILE A 14 -1.74 2.97 -18.40
N GLN A 15 -1.70 1.78 -19.00
CA GLN A 15 -1.39 0.54 -18.27
C GLN A 15 0.05 0.52 -17.75
N ALA A 16 1.01 1.06 -18.50
CA ALA A 16 2.38 1.24 -18.03
C ALA A 16 2.45 2.13 -16.77
N SER A 17 1.66 3.21 -16.71
CA SER A 17 1.62 4.11 -15.56
C SER A 17 0.98 3.52 -14.29
N LEU A 18 0.28 2.38 -14.41
CA LEU A 18 -0.14 1.59 -13.26
C LEU A 18 1.02 0.83 -12.61
N GLN A 19 2.14 0.63 -13.33
CA GLN A 19 3.30 -0.13 -12.85
C GLN A 19 4.48 0.76 -12.45
N GLN A 20 4.67 1.88 -13.15
CA GLN A 20 5.75 2.82 -12.89
C GLN A 20 5.35 4.21 -13.42
N PRO A 21 5.80 5.32 -12.81
CA PRO A 21 5.56 6.65 -13.36
C PRO A 21 6.02 6.79 -14.81
N VAL A 22 5.20 7.43 -15.65
CA VAL A 22 5.51 7.70 -17.06
C VAL A 22 5.50 9.20 -17.31
N LEU A 23 6.63 9.75 -17.73
CA LEU A 23 6.72 11.13 -18.19
C LEU A 23 6.49 11.18 -19.70
N LEU A 24 5.39 11.78 -20.14
CA LEU A 24 5.07 11.98 -21.54
C LEU A 24 5.55 13.36 -22.02
N ASP A 25 6.52 13.39 -22.94
CA ASP A 25 7.00 14.60 -23.62
C ASP A 25 6.21 14.86 -24.91
N ILE A 26 5.42 15.95 -24.91
CA ILE A 26 4.65 16.42 -26.07
C ILE A 26 5.52 17.41 -26.85
N TRP A 27 5.94 17.01 -28.05
CA TRP A 27 6.93 17.72 -28.86
C TRP A 27 6.49 17.86 -30.32
N ALA A 28 7.24 18.61 -31.12
CA ALA A 28 7.11 18.68 -32.58
C ALA A 28 8.44 19.03 -33.26
N GLU A 29 8.59 18.70 -34.54
CA GLU A 29 9.85 18.90 -35.29
C GLU A 29 10.28 20.37 -35.43
N TRP A 30 9.29 21.26 -35.52
CA TRP A 30 9.48 22.71 -35.63
C TRP A 30 9.76 23.38 -34.27
N CYS A 31 9.58 22.65 -33.17
CA CYS A 31 9.76 23.19 -31.83
C CYS A 31 11.25 23.25 -31.46
N GLY A 32 11.85 24.45 -31.60
CA GLY A 32 13.24 24.70 -31.20
C GLY A 32 13.55 24.33 -29.74
N PRO A 33 12.75 24.79 -28.74
CA PRO A 33 12.97 24.44 -27.33
C PRO A 33 12.87 22.93 -27.03
N CYS A 34 12.05 22.18 -27.78
CA CYS A 34 11.93 20.73 -27.62
C CYS A 34 13.27 20.02 -27.92
N LYS A 35 14.06 20.54 -28.87
CA LYS A 35 15.39 19.99 -29.22
C LYS A 35 16.42 20.16 -28.10
N ALA A 36 16.23 21.16 -27.22
CA ALA A 36 17.06 21.35 -26.04
C ALA A 36 16.59 20.48 -24.86
N LEU A 37 15.27 20.27 -24.73
CA LEU A 37 14.68 19.50 -23.63
C LEU A 37 14.91 18.00 -23.76
N GLY A 38 14.76 17.43 -24.96
CA GLY A 38 14.87 15.99 -25.21
C GLY A 38 16.12 15.34 -24.60
N PRO A 39 17.35 15.83 -24.87
CA PRO A 39 18.57 15.28 -24.30
C PRO A 39 18.63 15.34 -22.77
N VAL A 40 18.01 16.35 -22.15
CA VAL A 40 17.95 16.47 -20.69
C VAL A 40 17.03 15.39 -20.11
N LEU A 41 15.88 15.15 -20.75
CA LEU A 41 14.96 14.09 -20.33
C LEU A 41 15.58 12.69 -20.49
N GLU A 42 16.31 12.45 -21.58
CA GLU A 42 17.04 11.19 -21.83
C GLU A 42 18.14 10.94 -20.78
N GLN A 43 18.88 12.00 -20.42
CA GLN A 43 19.87 11.94 -19.36
C GLN A 43 19.22 11.56 -18.02
N LEU A 44 18.09 12.19 -17.68
CA LEU A 44 17.37 11.90 -16.45
C LEU A 44 16.76 10.50 -16.44
N GLU A 45 16.22 10.00 -17.56
CA GLU A 45 15.74 8.61 -17.68
C GLU A 45 16.86 7.61 -17.34
N THR A 46 18.11 7.94 -17.72
CA THR A 46 19.29 7.13 -17.40
C THR A 46 19.69 7.28 -15.93
N GLU A 47 19.76 8.51 -15.39
CA GLU A 47 20.10 8.79 -13.99
C GLU A 47 19.11 8.13 -13.00
N TYR A 48 17.83 8.07 -13.34
CA TYR A 48 16.80 7.46 -12.49
C TYR A 48 16.75 5.94 -12.61
N ALA A 49 17.62 5.32 -13.43
CA ALA A 49 17.82 3.88 -13.48
C ALA A 49 16.53 3.05 -13.68
N GLY A 50 15.55 3.58 -14.42
CA GLY A 50 14.27 2.91 -14.66
C GLY A 50 13.23 3.05 -13.55
N ARG A 51 13.40 4.00 -12.61
CA ARG A 51 12.35 4.39 -11.63
C ARG A 51 11.17 5.10 -12.29
N PHE A 52 11.36 5.65 -13.50
CA PHE A 52 10.30 6.15 -14.37
C PHE A 52 10.57 5.80 -15.83
N LEU A 53 9.54 5.90 -16.66
CA LEU A 53 9.62 5.72 -18.12
C LEU A 53 9.49 7.08 -18.83
N LEU A 54 10.37 7.34 -19.80
CA LEU A 54 10.19 8.46 -20.72
C LEU A 54 9.43 8.00 -21.98
N ALA A 55 8.30 8.66 -22.24
CA ALA A 55 7.50 8.48 -23.44
C ALA A 55 7.43 9.80 -24.22
N LYS A 56 7.26 9.72 -25.54
CA LYS A 56 7.16 10.90 -26.40
C LYS A 56 5.92 10.82 -27.27
N VAL A 57 5.32 11.98 -27.56
CA VAL A 57 4.22 12.08 -28.51
C VAL A 57 4.40 13.31 -29.40
N ASN A 58 4.31 13.10 -30.71
CA ASN A 58 4.37 14.19 -31.67
C ASN A 58 3.00 14.89 -31.74
N ALA A 59 2.99 16.20 -31.44
CA ALA A 59 1.79 17.02 -31.41
C ALA A 59 1.11 17.17 -32.78
N ASP A 60 1.88 17.16 -33.87
CA ASP A 60 1.34 17.29 -35.22
C ASP A 60 0.67 15.99 -35.70
N GLU A 61 1.22 14.85 -35.29
CA GLU A 61 0.78 13.51 -35.74
C GLU A 61 -0.34 12.93 -34.86
N GLN A 62 -0.31 13.20 -33.56
CA GLN A 62 -1.23 12.63 -32.56
C GLN A 62 -2.10 13.72 -31.92
N GLN A 63 -2.72 14.56 -32.76
CA GLN A 63 -3.50 15.74 -32.33
C GLN A 63 -4.64 15.40 -31.35
N GLU A 64 -5.25 14.23 -31.48
CA GLU A 64 -6.32 13.80 -30.59
C GLU A 64 -5.84 13.67 -29.14
N ILE A 65 -4.72 12.96 -28.92
CA ILE A 65 -4.12 12.79 -27.59
C ILE A 65 -3.65 14.14 -27.04
N THR A 66 -2.91 14.90 -27.87
CA THR A 66 -2.24 16.12 -27.40
C THR A 66 -3.22 17.27 -27.14
N SER A 67 -4.30 17.38 -27.92
CA SER A 67 -5.35 18.38 -27.69
C SER A 67 -6.14 18.12 -26.41
N GLN A 68 -6.48 16.86 -26.11
CA GLN A 68 -7.16 16.49 -24.88
C GLN A 68 -6.31 16.82 -23.64
N LEU A 69 -5.04 16.40 -23.62
CA LEU A 69 -4.12 16.70 -22.52
C LEU A 69 -3.89 18.20 -22.37
N SER A 70 -3.69 18.92 -23.48
CA SER A 70 -3.52 20.38 -23.46
C SER A 70 -4.75 21.09 -22.88
N GLN A 71 -5.96 20.63 -23.23
CA GLN A 71 -7.20 21.18 -22.70
C GLN A 71 -7.35 20.89 -21.20
N MET A 72 -7.06 19.67 -20.74
CA MET A 72 -7.13 19.27 -19.33
C MET A 72 -6.26 20.16 -18.43
N PHE A 73 -5.04 20.47 -18.88
CA PHE A 73 -4.08 21.29 -18.13
C PHE A 73 -4.13 22.78 -18.48
N GLY A 74 -4.99 23.20 -19.41
CA GLY A 74 -5.08 24.60 -19.86
C GLY A 74 -3.83 25.11 -20.58
N VAL A 75 -3.03 24.21 -21.17
CA VAL A 75 -1.77 24.51 -21.84
C VAL A 75 -2.01 24.73 -23.34
N ARG A 76 -1.23 25.63 -23.96
CA ARG A 76 -1.36 25.97 -25.39
C ARG A 76 -0.04 25.99 -26.15
N SER A 77 1.06 25.60 -25.50
CA SER A 77 2.40 25.69 -26.03
C SER A 77 3.19 24.44 -25.73
N ILE A 78 4.08 24.07 -26.65
CA ILE A 78 5.05 22.98 -26.50
C ILE A 78 6.47 23.53 -26.34
N PRO A 79 7.41 22.79 -25.71
CA PRO A 79 7.23 21.46 -25.12
C PRO A 79 6.30 21.48 -23.90
N PHE A 80 5.50 20.43 -23.76
CA PHE A 80 4.63 20.21 -22.62
C PHE A 80 4.84 18.77 -22.14
N CYS A 81 5.23 18.60 -20.89
CA CYS A 81 5.42 17.29 -20.31
C CYS A 81 4.32 16.98 -19.29
N VAL A 82 3.79 15.76 -19.33
CA VAL A 82 2.72 15.30 -18.43
C VAL A 82 3.20 14.06 -17.68
N MET A 83 3.05 14.06 -16.36
CA MET A 83 3.33 12.91 -15.52
C MET A 83 2.09 12.04 -15.39
N PHE A 84 2.22 10.76 -15.72
CA PHE A 84 1.20 9.73 -15.50
C PHE A 84 1.60 8.80 -14.37
N VAL A 85 0.72 8.65 -13.38
CA VAL A 85 0.88 7.73 -12.25
C VAL A 85 -0.48 7.10 -11.97
N GLY A 86 -0.51 5.79 -11.74
CA GLY A 86 -1.74 5.08 -11.42
C GLY A 86 -2.80 5.14 -12.53
N GLY A 87 -2.38 5.18 -13.79
CA GLY A 87 -3.30 5.25 -14.94
C GLY A 87 -3.85 6.64 -15.23
N GLN A 88 -3.39 7.69 -14.53
CA GLN A 88 -3.97 9.04 -14.60
C GLN A 88 -2.89 10.09 -14.81
N PRO A 89 -3.17 11.19 -15.54
CA PRO A 89 -2.29 12.34 -15.58
C PRO A 89 -2.39 13.14 -14.27
N VAL A 90 -1.31 13.17 -13.49
CA VAL A 90 -1.31 13.72 -12.12
C VAL A 90 -0.67 15.10 -12.00
N ASP A 91 0.23 15.46 -12.90
CA ASP A 91 0.95 16.74 -12.90
C ASP A 91 1.56 17.02 -14.28
N GLY A 92 2.06 18.24 -14.51
CA GLY A 92 2.74 18.58 -15.76
C GLY A 92 3.49 19.91 -15.71
N PHE A 93 4.42 20.10 -16.64
CA PHE A 93 5.19 21.34 -16.79
C PHE A 93 5.35 21.75 -18.25
N VAL A 94 5.48 23.06 -18.49
CA VAL A 94 5.57 23.64 -19.83
C VAL A 94 6.93 24.31 -20.03
N GLY A 95 7.50 24.14 -21.22
CA GLY A 95 8.75 24.76 -21.64
C GLY A 95 9.99 23.92 -21.37
N ALA A 96 11.12 24.36 -21.92
CA ALA A 96 12.41 23.72 -21.71
C ALA A 96 13.00 24.18 -20.37
N LEU A 97 12.79 23.39 -19.32
CA LEU A 97 13.29 23.68 -17.98
C LEU A 97 14.74 23.18 -17.77
N PRO A 98 15.51 23.78 -16.86
CA PRO A 98 16.80 23.23 -16.43
C PRO A 98 16.63 21.86 -15.76
N ALA A 99 17.65 21.00 -15.87
CA ALA A 99 17.65 19.64 -15.30
C ALA A 99 17.23 19.60 -13.82
N GLU A 100 17.72 20.52 -12.99
CA GLU A 100 17.37 20.59 -11.57
C GLU A 100 15.87 20.79 -11.33
N LYS A 101 15.20 21.60 -12.16
CA LYS A 101 13.75 21.81 -12.04
C LYS A 101 12.94 20.61 -12.50
N ILE A 102 13.48 19.83 -13.43
CA ILE A 102 12.87 18.57 -13.86
C ILE A 102 13.07 17.51 -12.77
N ARG A 103 14.23 17.45 -12.10
CA ARG A 103 14.42 16.57 -10.92
C ARG A 103 13.46 16.90 -9.79
N GLU A 104 13.37 18.18 -9.40
CA GLU A 104 12.38 18.64 -8.40
C GLU A 104 10.94 18.27 -8.77
N PHE A 105 10.62 18.21 -10.07
CA PHE A 105 9.31 17.75 -10.55
C PHE A 105 9.18 16.23 -10.46
N LEU A 106 10.17 15.48 -10.93
CA LEU A 106 10.19 14.02 -10.91
C LEU A 106 10.14 13.47 -9.48
N ASP A 107 10.91 14.02 -8.54
CA ASP A 107 11.03 13.53 -7.16
C ASP A 107 9.72 13.64 -6.36
N LYS A 108 8.71 14.36 -6.86
CA LYS A 108 7.36 14.39 -6.27
C LYS A 108 6.53 13.14 -6.60
N HIS A 109 6.86 12.47 -7.69
CA HIS A 109 6.03 11.44 -8.33
C HIS A 109 6.78 10.13 -8.55
N VAL A 110 8.10 10.19 -8.61
CA VAL A 110 8.99 9.05 -8.85
C VAL A 110 9.56 8.58 -7.52
N PRO A 111 9.37 7.30 -7.16
CA PRO A 111 9.89 6.79 -5.89
C PRO A 111 11.41 6.95 -5.81
N GLY A 112 11.90 7.28 -4.62
CA GLY A 112 13.32 7.30 -4.31
C GLY A 112 13.94 5.89 -4.38
N GLU A 113 15.27 5.81 -4.45
CA GLU A 113 15.97 4.52 -4.42
C GLU A 113 15.72 3.77 -3.10
N GLY A 114 15.73 4.48 -1.96
CA GLY A 114 15.43 3.90 -0.65
C GLY A 114 14.01 3.34 -0.54
N GLU A 115 13.02 3.99 -1.16
CA GLU A 115 11.64 3.49 -1.23
C GLU A 115 11.59 2.18 -2.04
N ILE A 116 12.28 2.11 -3.19
CA ILE A 116 12.34 0.87 -3.98
C ILE A 116 12.97 -0.28 -3.18
N VAL A 117 14.09 -0.03 -2.49
CA VAL A 117 14.74 -1.06 -1.68
C VAL A 117 13.86 -1.49 -0.51
N SER A 118 13.22 -0.55 0.18
CA SER A 118 12.27 -0.81 1.26
C SER A 118 11.11 -1.71 0.81
N GLU A 119 10.51 -1.44 -0.35
CA GLU A 119 9.43 -2.25 -0.90
C GLU A 119 9.91 -3.67 -1.27
N LEU A 120 11.13 -3.81 -1.83
CA LEU A 120 11.70 -5.14 -2.12
C LEU A 120 11.99 -5.95 -0.86
N GLU A 121 12.54 -5.32 0.16
CA GLU A 121 12.83 -5.98 1.44
C GLU A 121 11.54 -6.39 2.16
N THR A 122 10.49 -5.59 2.06
CA THR A 122 9.15 -5.95 2.57
C THR A 122 8.62 -7.21 1.89
N LEU A 123 8.72 -7.29 0.55
CA LEU A 123 8.29 -8.49 -0.20
C LEU A 123 9.12 -9.73 0.14
N GLU A 124 10.42 -9.57 0.33
CA GLU A 124 11.31 -10.66 0.73
C GLU A 124 10.99 -11.14 2.17
N ALA A 125 10.70 -10.21 3.09
CA ALA A 125 10.31 -10.52 4.45
C ALA A 125 8.99 -11.31 4.53
N GLU A 126 8.00 -10.98 3.68
CA GLU A 126 6.75 -11.76 3.62
C GLU A 126 7.05 -13.22 3.25
N GLN A 127 7.90 -13.47 2.24
CA GLN A 127 8.26 -14.82 1.84
C GLN A 127 9.03 -15.59 2.93
N LEU A 128 9.94 -14.89 3.61
CA LEU A 128 10.71 -15.46 4.73
C LEU A 128 9.77 -15.85 5.88
N ALA A 129 8.85 -14.96 6.26
CA ALA A 129 7.85 -15.24 7.29
C ALA A 129 6.94 -16.43 6.91
N GLU A 130 6.47 -16.51 5.65
CA GLU A 130 5.68 -17.64 5.16
C GLU A 130 6.46 -18.96 5.18
N SER A 131 7.79 -18.91 4.99
CA SER A 131 8.67 -20.08 5.10
C SER A 131 9.08 -20.45 6.53
N GLY A 132 8.72 -19.62 7.52
CA GLY A 132 9.03 -19.81 8.94
C GLY A 132 10.36 -19.19 9.40
N ASP A 133 11.06 -18.45 8.55
CA ASP A 133 12.27 -17.69 8.92
C ASP A 133 11.90 -16.31 9.47
N THR A 134 11.26 -16.31 10.65
CA THR A 134 10.76 -15.09 11.30
C THR A 134 11.88 -14.12 11.68
N GLU A 135 13.04 -14.63 12.10
CA GLU A 135 14.17 -13.80 12.53
C GLU A 135 14.71 -12.94 11.37
N THR A 136 14.91 -13.55 10.20
CA THR A 136 15.38 -12.82 9.02
C THR A 136 14.30 -11.88 8.49
N ALA A 137 13.03 -12.29 8.52
CA ALA A 137 11.91 -11.44 8.13
C ALA A 137 11.82 -10.17 8.99
N LEU A 138 11.95 -10.27 10.31
CA LEU A 138 11.98 -9.13 11.23
C LEU A 138 13.11 -8.15 10.88
N ALA A 139 14.33 -8.67 10.71
CA ALA A 139 15.50 -7.84 10.37
C ALA A 139 15.31 -7.09 9.04
N LYS A 140 14.73 -7.76 8.03
CA LYS A 140 14.41 -7.14 6.73
C LYS A 140 13.38 -6.02 6.84
N LEU A 141 12.34 -6.19 7.65
CA LEU A 141 11.30 -5.17 7.83
C LEU A 141 11.82 -3.96 8.62
N GLU A 142 12.69 -4.18 9.61
CA GLU A 142 13.37 -3.09 10.33
C GLU A 142 14.25 -2.26 9.38
N ASP A 143 15.01 -2.94 8.52
CA ASP A 143 15.87 -2.30 7.53
C ASP A 143 15.06 -1.56 6.44
N ALA A 144 13.95 -2.17 6.00
CA ALA A 144 13.00 -1.54 5.08
C ALA A 144 12.45 -0.22 5.64
N LEU A 145 12.05 -0.20 6.91
CA LEU A 145 11.57 1.02 7.58
C LEU A 145 12.67 2.05 7.84
N ALA A 146 13.92 1.60 8.00
CA ALA A 146 15.05 2.52 8.11
C ALA A 146 15.30 3.27 6.79
N LYS A 147 15.11 2.60 5.65
CA LYS A 147 15.24 3.18 4.31
C LYS A 147 14.04 4.05 3.91
N ASP A 148 12.83 3.62 4.27
CA ASP A 148 11.60 4.38 4.08
C ASP A 148 10.70 4.31 5.33
N PRO A 149 10.78 5.31 6.22
CA PRO A 149 9.89 5.41 7.37
C PRO A 149 8.40 5.57 7.01
N GLY A 150 8.10 5.97 5.76
CA GLY A 150 6.76 6.08 5.20
C GLY A 150 6.21 4.77 4.61
N ASN A 151 6.98 3.68 4.63
CA ASN A 151 6.50 2.37 4.20
C ASN A 151 5.56 1.77 5.25
N ASP A 152 4.29 2.13 5.15
CA ASP A 152 3.27 1.64 6.07
C ASP A 152 3.08 0.12 6.00
N GLU A 153 3.31 -0.51 4.84
CA GLU A 153 3.17 -1.96 4.72
C GLU A 153 4.29 -2.70 5.47
N ALA A 154 5.54 -2.27 5.30
CA ALA A 154 6.66 -2.76 6.11
C ALA A 154 6.36 -2.61 7.62
N ARG A 155 5.76 -1.47 8.00
CA ARG A 155 5.37 -1.19 9.39
C ARG A 155 4.32 -2.17 9.90
N TYR A 156 3.28 -2.41 9.12
CA TYR A 156 2.20 -3.32 9.50
C TYR A 156 2.67 -4.77 9.61
N ASP A 157 3.52 -5.22 8.69
CA ASP A 157 4.06 -6.57 8.72
C ASP A 157 5.03 -6.75 9.90
N LEU A 158 5.85 -5.74 10.20
CA LEU A 158 6.71 -5.75 11.38
C LEU A 158 5.89 -5.84 12.67
N ILE A 159 4.82 -5.03 12.78
CA ILE A 159 3.91 -5.09 13.93
C ILE A 159 3.27 -6.47 14.05
N LYS A 160 2.78 -7.06 12.95
CA LYS A 160 2.17 -8.41 12.95
C LYS A 160 3.14 -9.46 13.47
N LEU A 161 4.39 -9.48 12.96
CA LEU A 161 5.39 -10.45 13.39
C LEU A 161 5.80 -10.25 14.86
N LEU A 162 6.01 -9.00 15.29
CA LEU A 162 6.32 -8.71 16.70
C LEU A 162 5.19 -9.15 17.63
N LEU A 163 3.93 -8.94 17.26
CA LEU A 163 2.78 -9.40 18.05
C LEU A 163 2.69 -10.92 18.09
N ALA A 164 2.99 -11.62 17.00
CA ALA A 164 3.02 -13.09 16.94
C ALA A 164 4.11 -13.69 17.86
N GLU A 165 5.26 -13.04 17.96
CA GLU A 165 6.34 -13.40 18.89
C GLU A 165 6.08 -12.93 20.34
N GLY A 166 4.95 -12.26 20.59
CA GLY A 166 4.59 -11.74 21.90
C GLY A 166 5.38 -10.49 22.33
N ALA A 167 6.12 -9.86 21.43
CA ALA A 167 6.91 -8.64 21.65
C ALA A 167 6.03 -7.37 21.59
N LEU A 168 5.06 -7.25 22.52
CA LEU A 168 4.09 -6.14 22.58
C LEU A 168 4.76 -4.77 22.64
N GLU A 169 5.78 -4.63 23.48
CA GLU A 169 6.46 -3.35 23.70
C GLU A 169 7.18 -2.88 22.42
N GLY A 170 7.75 -3.83 21.66
CA GLY A 170 8.32 -3.57 20.34
C GLY A 170 7.26 -3.14 19.33
N ALA A 171 6.15 -3.89 19.24
CA ALA A 171 5.04 -3.57 18.36
C ALA A 171 4.46 -2.16 18.64
N GLN A 172 4.32 -1.79 19.92
CA GLN A 172 3.89 -0.45 20.34
C GLN A 172 4.87 0.64 19.92
N ALA A 173 6.18 0.40 20.03
CA ALA A 173 7.19 1.36 19.61
C ALA A 173 7.16 1.60 18.09
N ILE A 174 6.96 0.54 17.28
CA ILE A 174 6.82 0.65 15.83
C ILE A 174 5.50 1.33 15.43
N PHE A 175 4.42 1.14 16.20
CA PHE A 175 3.13 1.78 15.95
C PHE A 175 3.08 3.25 16.39
N ALA A 176 3.82 3.64 17.43
CA ALA A 176 3.72 4.97 18.04
C ALA A 176 3.83 6.17 17.07
N PRO A 177 4.73 6.17 16.05
CA PRO A 177 4.84 7.27 15.10
C PRO A 177 3.60 7.52 14.24
N ILE A 178 2.69 6.54 14.17
CA ILE A 178 1.51 6.57 13.30
C ILE A 178 0.19 6.53 14.07
N ALA A 179 0.26 6.52 15.41
CA ALA A 179 -0.89 6.26 16.27
C ALA A 179 -1.97 7.35 16.19
N ASP A 180 -1.60 8.58 15.87
CA ASP A 180 -2.53 9.70 15.69
C ASP A 180 -3.46 9.48 14.49
N ARG A 181 -2.98 8.79 13.44
CA ARG A 181 -3.77 8.40 12.26
C ARG A 181 -4.87 7.37 12.56
N ALA A 182 -4.88 6.77 13.75
CA ALA A 182 -5.90 5.79 14.16
C ALA A 182 -7.25 6.43 14.54
N THR A 183 -7.28 7.75 14.79
CA THR A 183 -8.43 8.44 15.40
C THR A 183 -8.76 9.76 14.69
N GLY A 184 -9.96 10.29 14.96
CA GLY A 184 -10.42 11.55 14.36
C GLY A 184 -11.15 11.39 13.02
N LEU A 185 -11.35 12.52 12.34
CA LEU A 185 -12.18 12.58 11.12
C LEU A 185 -11.50 11.96 9.89
N LEU A 186 -10.16 12.00 9.86
CA LEU A 186 -9.33 11.44 8.78
C LEU A 186 -8.69 10.12 9.21
N ALA A 187 -9.31 9.41 10.17
CA ALA A 187 -8.77 8.15 10.68
C ALA A 187 -8.61 7.13 9.55
N GLU A 188 -7.41 6.58 9.45
CA GLU A 188 -7.10 5.52 8.51
C GLU A 188 -7.58 4.19 9.08
N GLN A 189 -8.39 3.46 8.32
CA GLN A 189 -9.04 2.24 8.79
C GLN A 189 -8.03 1.17 9.23
N ARG A 190 -6.94 1.02 8.48
CA ARG A 190 -5.89 0.05 8.77
C ARG A 190 -5.09 0.40 10.01
N VAL A 191 -4.71 1.67 10.18
CA VAL A 191 -4.06 2.14 11.41
C VAL A 191 -4.96 1.87 12.62
N ASN A 192 -6.27 2.16 12.52
CA ASN A 192 -7.22 1.88 13.58
C ASN A 192 -7.32 0.37 13.90
N ALA A 193 -7.28 -0.47 12.87
CA ALA A 193 -7.35 -1.91 13.02
C ALA A 193 -6.15 -2.47 13.81
N PHE A 194 -4.95 -1.99 13.51
CA PHE A 194 -3.73 -2.34 14.22
C PHE A 194 -3.68 -1.79 15.66
N ALA A 195 -4.19 -0.57 15.89
CA ALA A 195 -4.36 -0.05 17.25
C ALA A 195 -5.21 -1.01 18.10
N ARG A 196 -6.33 -1.47 17.55
CA ARG A 196 -7.23 -2.43 18.23
C ARG A 196 -6.59 -3.79 18.47
N TYR A 197 -5.71 -4.23 17.57
CA TYR A 197 -5.00 -5.49 17.75
C TYR A 197 -4.00 -5.40 18.93
N ILE A 198 -3.24 -4.30 18.99
CA ILE A 198 -2.34 -3.99 20.11
C ILE A 198 -3.13 -3.92 21.43
N ASP A 199 -4.27 -3.22 21.45
CA ASP A 199 -5.13 -3.11 22.63
C ASP A 199 -5.68 -4.48 23.07
N ALA A 200 -6.07 -5.35 22.12
CA ALA A 200 -6.54 -6.69 22.41
C ALA A 200 -5.46 -7.56 23.04
N LEU A 201 -4.22 -7.49 22.55
CA LEU A 201 -3.08 -8.21 23.14
C LEU A 201 -2.79 -7.72 24.56
N ALA A 202 -2.79 -6.40 24.77
CA ALA A 202 -2.60 -5.80 26.09
C ALA A 202 -3.71 -6.22 27.09
N ALA A 203 -4.97 -6.23 26.64
CA ALA A 203 -6.11 -6.66 27.45
C ALA A 203 -6.05 -8.16 27.78
N ALA A 204 -5.71 -9.01 26.81
CA ALA A 204 -5.62 -10.46 27.00
C ALA A 204 -4.57 -10.87 28.05
N ARG A 205 -3.48 -10.10 28.21
CA ARG A 205 -2.46 -10.36 29.24
C ARG A 205 -2.96 -10.16 30.67
N GLN A 206 -4.02 -9.38 30.88
CA GLN A 206 -4.55 -9.01 32.20
C GLN A 206 -5.98 -9.53 32.44
N GLY A 207 -6.60 -10.09 31.41
CA GLY A 207 -7.99 -10.55 31.41
C GLY A 207 -8.18 -11.92 32.05
N ARG A 208 -9.45 -12.34 32.06
CA ARG A 208 -9.89 -13.68 32.47
C ARG A 208 -9.42 -14.73 31.46
N SER A 209 -9.26 -15.96 31.93
CA SER A 209 -8.98 -17.09 31.04
C SER A 209 -10.17 -17.40 30.12
N PRO A 210 -9.95 -18.01 28.93
CA PRO A 210 -11.03 -18.45 28.06
C PRO A 210 -12.07 -19.34 28.76
N ALA A 211 -11.65 -20.16 29.72
CA ALA A 211 -12.54 -21.04 30.47
C ALA A 211 -13.49 -20.27 31.40
N GLU A 212 -12.97 -19.27 32.12
CA GLU A 212 -13.78 -18.39 32.98
C GLU A 212 -14.77 -17.56 32.16
N LEU A 213 -14.33 -17.07 31.01
CA LEU A 213 -15.18 -16.30 30.09
C LEU A 213 -16.30 -17.17 29.51
N SER A 214 -15.98 -18.39 29.07
CA SER A 214 -16.96 -19.35 28.57
C SER A 214 -17.99 -19.70 29.65
N ALA A 215 -17.56 -19.96 30.89
CA ALA A 215 -18.46 -20.24 32.00
C ALA A 215 -19.40 -19.05 32.33
N ALA A 216 -18.89 -17.82 32.29
CA ALA A 216 -19.70 -16.61 32.48
C ALA A 216 -20.77 -16.46 31.38
N ILE A 217 -20.38 -16.70 30.12
CA ILE A 217 -21.29 -16.67 28.96
C ILE A 217 -22.35 -17.77 29.05
N ASP A 218 -21.99 -18.95 29.57
CA ASP A 218 -22.94 -20.04 29.78
C ASP A 218 -23.97 -19.73 30.86
N ALA A 219 -23.54 -19.07 31.95
CA ALA A 219 -24.44 -18.61 33.00
C ALA A 219 -25.35 -17.46 32.54
N ASN A 220 -24.86 -16.58 31.66
CA ASN A 220 -25.63 -15.48 31.09
C ASN A 220 -25.27 -15.25 29.61
N LYS A 221 -26.12 -15.73 28.70
CA LYS A 221 -25.88 -15.61 27.24
C LYS A 221 -25.83 -14.17 26.73
N ARG A 222 -26.34 -13.20 27.50
CA ARG A 222 -26.29 -11.75 27.21
C ARG A 222 -25.18 -11.02 27.99
N ASP A 223 -24.23 -11.74 28.60
CA ASP A 223 -23.00 -11.13 29.10
C ASP A 223 -22.08 -10.75 27.94
N PHE A 224 -22.40 -9.63 27.29
CA PHE A 224 -21.65 -9.11 26.16
C PHE A 224 -20.25 -8.63 26.55
N GLY A 225 -20.03 -8.26 27.81
CA GLY A 225 -18.71 -7.91 28.32
C GLY A 225 -17.78 -9.12 28.32
N ALA A 226 -18.20 -10.24 28.91
CA ALA A 226 -17.45 -11.49 28.88
C ALA A 226 -17.25 -12.02 27.44
N ARG A 227 -18.27 -11.89 26.59
CA ARG A 227 -18.16 -12.30 25.19
C ARG A 227 -17.17 -11.46 24.40
N PHE A 228 -17.17 -10.15 24.60
CA PHE A 228 -16.23 -9.25 23.95
C PHE A 228 -14.79 -9.51 24.42
N GLU A 229 -14.58 -9.74 25.72
CA GLU A 229 -13.27 -10.09 26.26
C GLU A 229 -12.77 -11.43 25.69
N LEU A 230 -13.65 -12.43 25.52
CA LEU A 230 -13.28 -13.69 24.86
C LEU A 230 -12.88 -13.46 23.40
N ALA A 231 -13.61 -12.61 22.68
CA ALA A 231 -13.23 -12.22 21.32
C ALA A 231 -11.86 -11.53 21.27
N GLN A 232 -11.54 -10.68 22.24
CA GLN A 232 -10.21 -10.06 22.34
C GLN A 232 -9.11 -11.08 22.60
N VAL A 233 -9.35 -12.10 23.42
CA VAL A 233 -8.38 -13.19 23.65
C VAL A 233 -8.13 -13.98 22.37
N PHE A 234 -9.19 -14.30 21.61
CA PHE A 234 -9.03 -14.95 20.31
C PHE A 234 -8.29 -14.06 19.31
N PHE A 235 -8.63 -12.77 19.25
CA PHE A 235 -7.97 -11.81 18.38
C PHE A 235 -6.48 -11.70 18.69
N ALA A 236 -6.14 -11.51 19.97
CA ALA A 236 -4.78 -11.49 20.51
C ALA A 236 -3.96 -12.74 20.15
N SER A 237 -4.62 -13.88 19.99
CA SER A 237 -3.97 -15.17 19.72
C SER A 237 -3.97 -15.54 18.22
N GLY A 238 -4.36 -14.62 17.32
CA GLY A 238 -4.47 -14.88 15.89
C GLY A 238 -5.65 -15.77 15.46
N HIS A 239 -6.53 -16.16 16.38
CA HIS A 239 -7.75 -16.94 16.10
C HIS A 239 -8.87 -16.02 15.60
N PHE A 240 -8.63 -15.38 14.44
CA PHE A 240 -9.47 -14.31 13.92
C PHE A 240 -10.92 -14.75 13.65
N THR A 241 -11.12 -15.99 13.22
CA THR A 241 -12.46 -16.50 12.90
C THR A 241 -13.33 -16.69 14.14
N GLU A 242 -12.76 -17.23 15.21
CA GLU A 242 -13.39 -17.43 16.51
C GLU A 242 -13.70 -16.09 17.17
N ALA A 243 -12.76 -15.14 17.10
CA ALA A 243 -12.98 -13.77 17.55
C ALA A 243 -14.19 -13.13 16.85
N MET A 244 -14.24 -13.24 15.51
CA MET A 244 -15.33 -12.69 14.71
C MET A 244 -16.68 -13.37 14.98
N ASP A 245 -16.71 -14.68 15.21
CA ASP A 245 -17.94 -15.39 15.55
C ASP A 245 -18.50 -14.94 16.92
N GLU A 246 -17.65 -14.73 17.93
CA GLU A 246 -18.09 -14.18 19.22
C GLU A 246 -18.61 -12.73 19.10
N LEU A 247 -17.98 -11.91 18.24
CA LEU A 247 -18.44 -10.54 17.98
C LEU A 247 -19.78 -10.51 17.24
N LEU A 248 -20.02 -11.44 16.30
CA LEU A 248 -21.31 -11.55 15.61
C LEU A 248 -22.44 -11.89 16.58
N GLU A 249 -22.20 -12.75 17.56
CA GLU A 249 -23.18 -13.08 18.60
C GLU A 249 -23.60 -11.84 19.41
N ILE A 250 -22.71 -10.86 19.62
CA ILE A 250 -23.05 -9.55 20.21
C ILE A 250 -23.87 -8.74 19.22
N ILE A 251 -23.36 -8.54 17.99
CA ILE A 251 -23.98 -7.68 16.96
C ILE A 251 -25.41 -8.13 16.63
N MET A 252 -25.66 -9.44 16.54
CA MET A 252 -26.98 -10.01 16.25
C MET A 252 -28.01 -9.79 17.38
N ARG A 253 -27.56 -9.61 18.63
CA ARG A 253 -28.45 -9.42 19.79
C ARG A 253 -28.56 -7.98 20.25
N ASP A 254 -27.53 -7.18 20.02
CA ASP A 254 -27.48 -5.75 20.33
C ASP A 254 -26.43 -5.04 19.46
N LYS A 255 -26.89 -4.46 18.33
CA LYS A 255 -26.04 -3.76 17.36
C LYS A 255 -25.36 -2.52 17.93
N GLY A 256 -25.96 -1.89 18.94
CA GLY A 256 -25.52 -0.63 19.55
C GLY A 256 -24.67 -0.81 20.80
N TRP A 257 -24.45 -2.05 21.24
CA TRP A 257 -23.72 -2.33 22.48
C TRP A 257 -22.34 -1.65 22.50
N SER A 258 -22.07 -0.92 23.59
CA SER A 258 -20.82 -0.21 23.86
C SER A 258 -20.37 0.69 22.69
N ASP A 259 -21.27 1.52 22.16
CA ASP A 259 -20.99 2.41 21.01
C ASP A 259 -20.49 1.63 19.78
N GLU A 260 -21.12 0.49 19.53
CA GLU A 260 -20.85 -0.40 18.40
C GLU A 260 -19.44 -1.00 18.43
N LEU A 261 -18.84 -1.13 19.62
CA LEU A 261 -17.47 -1.61 19.80
C LEU A 261 -17.27 -3.00 19.18
N ALA A 262 -18.27 -3.89 19.28
CA ALA A 262 -18.22 -5.21 18.69
C ALA A 262 -18.09 -5.14 17.15
N ARG A 263 -18.89 -4.30 16.48
CA ARG A 263 -18.81 -4.09 15.03
C ARG A 263 -17.48 -3.49 14.62
N LYS A 264 -17.01 -2.46 15.33
CA LYS A 264 -15.72 -1.80 15.04
C LYS A 264 -14.55 -2.76 15.17
N THR A 265 -14.57 -3.64 16.18
CA THR A 265 -13.54 -4.68 16.36
C THR A 265 -13.62 -5.75 15.28
N TYR A 266 -14.83 -6.14 14.86
CA TYR A 266 -15.02 -7.08 13.76
C TYR A 266 -14.41 -6.56 12.45
N VAL A 267 -14.68 -5.29 12.11
CA VAL A 267 -14.11 -4.64 10.93
C VAL A 267 -12.59 -4.54 11.03
N ALA A 268 -12.06 -4.23 12.22
CA ALA A 268 -10.62 -4.24 12.46
C ALA A 268 -9.97 -5.61 12.20
N ILE A 269 -10.60 -6.70 12.63
CA ILE A 269 -10.07 -8.06 12.34
C ILE A 269 -10.04 -8.31 10.83
N LEU A 270 -11.11 -7.97 10.10
CA LEU A 270 -11.14 -8.11 8.64
C LEU A 270 -10.02 -7.30 7.96
N GLU A 271 -9.74 -6.11 8.47
CA GLU A 271 -8.70 -5.23 7.94
C GLU A 271 -7.30 -5.80 8.23
N VAL A 272 -7.04 -6.31 9.44
CA VAL A 272 -5.78 -6.99 9.79
C VAL A 272 -5.54 -8.22 8.92
N MET A 273 -6.60 -9.00 8.65
CA MET A 273 -6.53 -10.18 7.79
C MET A 273 -6.38 -9.86 6.30
N SER A 274 -6.78 -8.67 5.86
CA SER A 274 -6.75 -8.31 4.44
C SER A 274 -5.30 -8.12 3.99
N LYS A 275 -4.94 -8.78 2.88
CA LYS A 275 -3.66 -8.54 2.20
C LYS A 275 -3.80 -7.35 1.23
N PRO A 276 -3.02 -6.28 1.40
CA PRO A 276 -2.98 -5.18 0.43
C PRO A 276 -2.42 -5.67 -0.90
N GLN A 277 -2.69 -4.89 -1.95
CA GLN A 277 -1.92 -5.04 -3.17
C GLN A 277 -0.52 -4.49 -2.92
N PRO A 278 0.54 -5.23 -3.25
CA PRO A 278 1.89 -4.69 -3.16
C PRO A 278 2.01 -3.47 -4.06
N LYS A 279 2.74 -2.46 -3.61
CA LYS A 279 3.01 -1.30 -4.47
C LYS A 279 3.78 -1.78 -5.71
N PRO A 280 3.41 -1.32 -6.92
CA PRO A 280 4.14 -1.68 -8.12
C PRO A 280 5.60 -1.22 -8.03
N ILE A 281 6.53 -2.16 -8.23
CA ILE A 281 7.97 -1.89 -8.25
C ILE A 281 8.44 -1.99 -9.71
N PRO A 282 9.04 -0.93 -10.29
CA PRO A 282 9.56 -1.00 -11.65
C PRO A 282 10.66 -2.06 -11.75
N ALA A 283 10.48 -3.07 -12.62
CA ALA A 283 11.41 -4.20 -12.72
C ALA A 283 12.86 -3.78 -13.03
N LYS A 284 13.04 -2.73 -13.83
CA LYS A 284 14.36 -2.17 -14.14
C LYS A 284 15.00 -1.48 -12.93
N ALA A 285 14.21 -0.73 -12.15
CA ALA A 285 14.68 -0.13 -10.91
C ALA A 285 15.05 -1.21 -9.88
N ALA A 286 14.22 -2.24 -9.74
CA ALA A 286 14.50 -3.38 -8.86
C ALA A 286 15.80 -4.10 -9.24
N ALA A 287 16.02 -4.34 -10.53
CA ALA A 287 17.26 -4.94 -11.01
C ALA A 287 18.49 -4.04 -10.79
N ALA A 288 18.32 -2.72 -10.91
CA ALA A 288 19.40 -1.76 -10.69
C ALA A 288 19.88 -1.77 -9.23
N VAL A 289 18.96 -1.80 -8.26
CA VAL A 289 19.32 -1.87 -6.83
C VAL A 289 19.85 -3.26 -6.44
N ALA A 290 19.28 -4.35 -6.96
CA ALA A 290 19.74 -5.71 -6.68
C ALA A 290 21.14 -6.01 -7.27
N GLY A 291 21.52 -5.34 -8.37
CA GLY A 291 22.83 -5.42 -8.98
C GLY A 291 23.95 -4.79 -8.14
N ALA A 292 23.62 -3.92 -7.19
CA ALA A 292 24.56 -3.27 -6.29
C ALA A 292 24.89 -4.13 -5.04
N GLU A 293 23.96 -4.99 -4.59
CA GLU A 293 24.08 -5.73 -3.32
C GLU A 293 24.21 -7.26 -3.45
N GLY A 294 24.13 -7.82 -4.66
CA GLY A 294 24.39 -9.24 -4.88
C GLY A 294 23.21 -10.15 -4.50
N LYS A 295 22.23 -10.21 -5.42
CA LYS A 295 21.04 -11.09 -5.49
C LYS A 295 19.94 -10.86 -4.45
N PRO A 296 18.69 -10.85 -4.97
CA PRO A 296 17.80 -11.99 -4.76
C PRO A 296 17.25 -12.58 -6.08
N GLN A 297 16.92 -13.88 -6.03
CA GLN A 297 16.15 -14.61 -7.05
C GLN A 297 14.65 -14.38 -6.83
N LEU A 298 14.15 -13.15 -6.99
CA LEU A 298 12.72 -12.95 -7.21
C LEU A 298 12.49 -12.79 -8.71
N GLU A 299 11.62 -13.62 -9.30
CA GLU A 299 11.01 -13.29 -10.59
C GLU A 299 10.07 -12.11 -10.37
N ILE A 300 10.63 -10.90 -10.36
CA ILE A 300 9.89 -9.62 -10.34
C ILE A 300 9.37 -9.37 -11.76
N ALA A 301 8.49 -10.26 -12.24
CA ALA A 301 7.90 -10.18 -13.56
C ALA A 301 6.39 -9.93 -13.42
N GLY A 302 6.05 -8.64 -13.23
CA GLY A 302 5.05 -7.93 -14.05
C GLY A 302 3.78 -8.68 -14.44
N LYS A 303 3.12 -9.34 -13.50
CA LYS A 303 1.67 -9.53 -13.57
C LYS A 303 1.10 -8.98 -12.29
N VAL A 304 0.32 -7.91 -12.41
CA VAL A 304 -0.75 -7.62 -11.46
C VAL A 304 -1.70 -8.80 -11.53
N ALA A 305 -1.33 -9.90 -10.88
CA ALA A 305 -2.29 -10.89 -10.48
C ALA A 305 -3.15 -10.15 -9.46
N VAL A 306 -4.42 -9.92 -9.80
CA VAL A 306 -5.42 -9.56 -8.81
C VAL A 306 -5.27 -10.59 -7.69
N THR A 307 -4.69 -10.21 -6.55
CA THR A 307 -4.60 -11.10 -5.41
C THR A 307 -6.05 -11.49 -5.11
N ALA A 308 -6.37 -12.77 -5.31
CA ALA A 308 -7.71 -13.25 -5.08
C ALA A 308 -8.06 -12.92 -3.63
N ASN A 309 -9.20 -12.26 -3.41
CA ASN A 309 -9.67 -11.98 -2.06
C ASN A 309 -9.67 -13.28 -1.26
N ASP A 310 -9.17 -13.20 -0.02
CA ASP A 310 -9.18 -14.33 0.88
C ASP A 310 -10.64 -14.82 1.05
N PRO A 311 -10.95 -16.08 0.68
CA PRO A 311 -12.32 -16.60 0.74
C PRO A 311 -12.89 -16.59 2.16
N VAL A 312 -12.03 -16.63 3.19
CA VAL A 312 -12.42 -16.48 4.60
C VAL A 312 -12.87 -15.04 4.84
N VAL A 313 -12.05 -14.04 4.48
CA VAL A 313 -12.40 -12.62 4.64
C VAL A 313 -13.74 -12.30 3.95
N ASP A 314 -13.94 -12.77 2.72
CA ASP A 314 -15.19 -12.56 1.98
C ASP A 314 -16.41 -13.27 2.58
N LYS A 315 -16.20 -14.46 3.18
CA LYS A 315 -17.24 -15.15 3.94
C LYS A 315 -17.66 -14.33 5.17
N TYR A 316 -16.70 -13.78 5.92
CA TYR A 316 -16.99 -13.00 7.13
C TYR A 316 -17.57 -11.62 6.80
N ARG A 317 -17.12 -10.94 5.73
CA ARG A 317 -17.80 -9.74 5.20
C ARG A 317 -19.29 -9.98 4.91
N ARG A 318 -19.63 -11.12 4.30
CA ARG A 318 -21.03 -11.51 4.06
C ARG A 318 -21.80 -11.78 5.34
N LYS A 319 -21.21 -12.51 6.31
CA LYS A 319 -21.84 -12.73 7.63
C LYS A 319 -22.17 -11.40 8.32
N LEU A 320 -21.23 -10.45 8.33
CA LEU A 320 -21.46 -9.13 8.93
C LEU A 320 -22.60 -8.39 8.24
N SER A 321 -22.61 -8.36 6.90
CA SER A 321 -23.70 -7.75 6.14
C SER A 321 -25.05 -8.35 6.53
N SER A 322 -25.17 -9.69 6.54
CA SER A 322 -26.40 -10.38 6.95
C SER A 322 -26.82 -10.15 8.41
N ALA A 323 -25.89 -9.79 9.31
CA ALA A 323 -26.24 -9.46 10.69
C ALA A 323 -26.74 -8.01 10.86
N LEU A 324 -26.35 -7.11 9.94
CA LEU A 324 -26.70 -5.69 9.99
C LEU A 324 -28.03 -5.37 9.31
N PHE A 325 -28.42 -6.13 8.29
CA PHE A 325 -29.69 -6.01 7.56
C PHE A 325 -30.71 -7.07 7.98
#